data_AF-A0A7V5U9U8-F1
#
_entry.id   AF-A0A7V5U9U8-F1
#
_cell.length_a   1.000
_cell.length_b   1.000
_cell.length_c   1.000
_cell.angle_alpha   90.00
_cell.angle_beta   90.00
_cell.angle_gamma   90.00
#
_symmetry.space_group_name_H-M   'P 1'
#
loop_
_entity.id
_entity.type
_entity.pdbx_description
1 polymer ?
#
loop_
_entity_poly.entity_id
_entity_poly.type
_entity_poly.pdbx_seq_one_letter_code
_entity_poly.pdbx_strand_id
1 'polypeptide(L)'
;MKLDSLLALLNEETIETWFDLGLFLDRFREEQEYPAIQFDGTYDDFKESLRTGGVAFLTFHYMVDGVTIEADKYASLFRRNVPGIAVHYIAGEINTKTIPFINKEYKQKVIPELAGFDDWELYKDLYSTKLERGSSVYNELIKRLWSQTLVIVEKLGAYIEEQGINLLYAINVCSNPGNVAFALATVLLSEMMKIPVISNNHDFYWEGGMSASDRKKEGSRTGPRDFFFTNSHLGEVFSIIEMLYPWQSRSWINVNINRAQSEHLVRTRGHNPANVMEIGTAVDTSHYTKSDKRKNINTFLQLEKAFSGYRKQLISYSV
;
A
#
# COMPACT_ATOMS: atom_id res chain seq x y z
N MET A 1 6.24 21.89 0.83
CA MET A 1 7.25 22.18 1.87
C MET A 1 8.54 21.48 1.47
N LYS A 2 9.72 21.99 1.84
CA LYS A 2 11.00 21.26 1.68
C LYS A 2 11.19 20.25 2.82
N LEU A 3 11.96 19.19 2.60
CA LEU A 3 12.16 18.12 3.58
C LEU A 3 12.70 18.64 4.92
N ASP A 4 13.74 19.49 4.91
CA ASP A 4 14.34 20.00 6.14
C ASP A 4 13.32 20.74 7.02
N SER A 5 12.42 21.52 6.40
CA SER A 5 11.34 22.21 7.10
C SER A 5 10.27 21.24 7.62
N LEU A 6 9.98 20.19 6.86
CA LEU A 6 9.07 19.13 7.30
C LEU A 6 9.63 18.39 8.50
N LEU A 7 10.90 17.96 8.45
CA LEU A 7 11.55 17.28 9.56
C LEU A 7 11.64 18.17 10.80
N ALA A 8 11.95 19.45 10.64
CA ALA A 8 11.93 20.39 11.77
C ALA A 8 10.54 20.43 12.44
N LEU A 9 9.48 20.58 11.65
CA LEU A 9 8.11 20.60 12.15
C LEU A 9 7.72 19.28 12.85
N LEU A 10 8.04 18.14 12.25
CA LEU A 10 7.69 16.84 12.84
C LEU A 10 8.52 16.51 14.09
N ASN A 11 9.75 17.01 14.20
CA ASN A 11 10.58 16.85 15.40
C ASN A 11 10.14 17.75 16.57
N GLU A 12 9.38 18.81 16.30
CA GLU A 12 8.76 19.65 17.33
C GLU A 12 7.51 18.99 17.94
N GLU A 13 6.88 18.04 17.23
CA GLU A 13 5.72 17.30 17.71
C GLU A 13 6.10 16.30 18.81
N THR A 14 5.46 16.44 19.97
CA THR A 14 5.67 15.55 21.13
C THR A 14 4.63 14.43 21.12
N ILE A 15 4.92 13.34 20.42
CA ILE A 15 4.03 12.17 20.31
C ILE A 15 4.46 11.08 21.30
N GLU A 16 3.91 11.12 22.52
CA GLU A 16 4.24 10.18 23.60
C GLU A 16 3.14 9.15 23.85
N THR A 17 1.91 9.44 23.40
CA THR A 17 0.73 8.60 23.55
C THR A 17 -0.04 8.47 22.24
N TRP A 18 -0.89 7.44 22.14
CA TRP A 18 -1.78 7.26 20.99
C TRP A 18 -2.76 8.42 20.81
N PHE A 19 -3.13 9.10 21.89
CA PHE A 19 -3.97 10.30 21.83
C PHE A 19 -3.21 11.47 21.22
N ASP A 20 -1.93 11.65 21.52
CA ASP A 20 -1.11 12.70 20.92
C ASP A 20 -1.04 12.53 19.40
N LEU A 21 -0.83 11.29 18.93
CA LEU A 21 -0.84 10.98 17.49
C LEU A 21 -2.22 11.21 16.86
N GLY A 22 -3.29 10.80 17.53
CA GLY A 22 -4.66 11.05 17.06
C GLY A 22 -4.94 12.55 16.92
N LEU A 23 -4.63 13.34 17.94
CA LEU A 23 -4.80 14.79 17.92
C LEU A 23 -3.92 15.46 16.86
N PHE A 24 -2.68 14.99 16.67
CA PHE A 24 -1.82 15.46 15.59
C PHE A 24 -2.45 15.18 14.21
N LEU A 25 -2.97 13.97 13.99
CA LEU A 25 -3.61 13.61 12.73
C LEU A 25 -4.90 14.38 12.46
N ASP A 26 -5.69 14.65 13.50
CA ASP A 26 -6.90 15.47 13.39
C ASP A 26 -6.54 16.90 12.98
N ARG A 27 -5.58 17.54 13.68
CA ARG A 27 -5.06 18.87 13.28
C ARG A 27 -4.52 18.84 11.86
N PHE A 28 -3.71 17.83 11.54
CA PHE A 28 -3.14 17.66 10.21
C PHE A 28 -4.21 17.53 9.11
N ARG A 29 -5.38 16.95 9.40
CA ARG A 29 -6.47 16.85 8.41
C ARG A 29 -7.31 18.11 8.29
N GLU A 30 -7.52 18.81 9.39
CA GLU A 30 -8.42 19.98 9.47
C GLU A 30 -7.72 21.30 9.15
N GLU A 31 -6.48 21.48 9.60
CA GLU A 31 -5.72 22.72 9.49
C GLU A 31 -4.92 22.82 8.20
N GLN A 32 -4.84 21.74 7.41
CA GLN A 32 -4.35 21.84 6.04
C GLN A 32 -5.33 22.69 5.23
N GLU A 33 -4.91 23.90 4.86
CA GLU A 33 -5.42 24.54 3.67
C GLU A 33 -5.11 23.59 2.52
N TYR A 34 -6.02 22.67 2.17
CA TYR A 34 -5.86 21.77 1.04
C TYR A 34 -5.60 22.66 -0.17
N PRO A 35 -4.33 22.78 -0.62
CA PRO A 35 -4.10 23.50 -1.84
C PRO A 35 -4.79 22.63 -2.86
N ALA A 36 -5.71 23.21 -3.64
CA ALA A 36 -6.05 22.54 -4.87
C ALA A 36 -4.70 22.39 -5.58
N ILE A 37 -4.18 21.15 -5.70
CA ILE A 37 -3.01 20.87 -6.52
C ILE A 37 -3.50 21.12 -7.95
N GLN A 38 -3.51 22.41 -8.31
CA GLN A 38 -3.95 22.92 -9.57
C GLN A 38 -2.73 22.96 -10.45
N PHE A 39 -2.82 22.25 -11.56
CA PHE A 39 -1.86 22.39 -12.62
C PHE A 39 -2.44 23.39 -13.61
N ASP A 40 -1.78 24.55 -13.74
CA ASP A 40 -2.12 25.54 -14.74
C ASP A 40 -1.35 25.23 -16.03
N GLY A 41 -2.07 24.86 -17.08
CA GLY A 41 -1.50 24.57 -18.38
C GLY A 41 -2.29 23.54 -19.18
N THR A 42 -1.72 23.10 -20.28
CA THR A 42 -2.29 22.03 -21.10
C THR A 42 -1.93 20.66 -20.53
N TYR A 43 -2.58 19.61 -21.05
CA TYR A 43 -2.21 18.23 -20.72
C TYR A 43 -0.76 17.89 -21.13
N ASP A 44 -0.25 18.51 -22.20
CA ASP A 44 1.13 18.32 -22.63
C ASP A 44 2.12 18.98 -21.67
N ASP A 45 1.81 20.18 -21.16
CA ASP A 45 2.60 20.84 -20.11
C ASP A 45 2.63 19.99 -18.83
N PHE A 46 1.50 19.36 -18.47
CA PHE A 46 1.44 18.46 -17.33
C PHE A 46 2.32 17.23 -17.52
N LYS A 47 2.28 16.59 -18.71
CA LYS A 47 3.18 15.47 -19.02
C LYS A 47 4.64 15.90 -18.98
N GLU A 48 4.97 17.09 -19.45
CA GLU A 48 6.34 17.62 -19.40
C GLU A 48 6.79 17.89 -17.95
N SER A 49 5.90 18.44 -17.12
CA SER A 49 6.14 18.59 -15.68
C SER A 49 6.39 17.24 -15.00
N LEU A 50 5.58 16.22 -15.29
CA LEU A 50 5.83 14.86 -14.80
C LEU A 50 7.16 14.30 -15.32
N ARG A 51 7.48 14.51 -16.61
CA ARG A 51 8.70 14.01 -17.26
C ARG A 51 9.98 14.56 -16.63
N THR A 52 9.98 15.83 -16.26
CA THR A 52 11.16 16.51 -15.68
C THR A 52 11.43 16.11 -14.23
N GLY A 53 10.41 15.63 -13.51
CA GLY A 53 10.57 15.00 -12.21
C GLY A 53 10.77 13.48 -12.33
N GLY A 54 9.85 12.72 -11.74
CA GLY A 54 9.90 11.27 -11.76
C GLY A 54 8.75 10.63 -10.99
N VAL A 55 8.50 9.37 -11.30
CA VAL A 55 7.51 8.54 -10.61
C VAL A 55 8.20 7.50 -9.74
N ALA A 56 7.77 7.40 -8.48
CA ALA A 56 8.24 6.39 -7.55
C ALA A 56 7.15 5.36 -7.28
N PHE A 57 7.45 4.09 -7.57
CA PHE A 57 6.62 2.95 -7.23
C PHE A 57 7.02 2.43 -5.86
N LEU A 58 6.13 2.64 -4.89
CA LEU A 58 6.33 2.31 -3.49
C LEU A 58 5.60 1.01 -3.14
N THR A 59 6.30 0.05 -2.54
CA THR A 59 5.69 -1.15 -1.97
C THR A 59 6.57 -1.70 -0.84
N PHE A 60 6.11 -2.71 -0.11
CA PHE A 60 6.88 -3.29 1.01
C PHE A 60 8.11 -4.05 0.51
N HIS A 61 7.96 -4.82 -0.56
CA HIS A 61 9.04 -5.59 -1.19
C HIS A 61 8.77 -5.80 -2.69
N TYR A 62 9.85 -5.94 -3.46
CA TYR A 62 9.79 -6.50 -4.81
C TYR A 62 10.29 -7.95 -4.76
N MET A 63 9.42 -8.90 -5.08
CA MET A 63 9.72 -10.34 -5.11
C MET A 63 9.04 -11.04 -6.29
N VAL A 64 9.11 -12.38 -6.35
CA VAL A 64 8.43 -13.13 -7.42
C VAL A 64 6.95 -13.29 -7.05
N ASP A 65 6.17 -12.24 -7.30
CA ASP A 65 4.74 -12.16 -6.96
C ASP A 65 3.93 -11.33 -7.97
N GLY A 66 2.61 -11.25 -7.76
CA GLY A 66 1.71 -10.48 -8.62
C GLY A 66 1.94 -8.97 -8.55
N VAL A 67 2.21 -8.45 -7.34
CA VAL A 67 2.44 -7.01 -7.09
C VAL A 67 3.63 -6.49 -7.89
N THR A 68 4.73 -7.23 -7.90
CA THR A 68 5.95 -6.87 -8.64
C THR A 68 5.73 -6.81 -10.15
N ILE A 69 5.00 -7.79 -10.69
CA ILE A 69 4.66 -7.83 -12.11
C ILE A 69 3.74 -6.66 -12.49
N GLU A 70 2.76 -6.34 -11.63
CA GLU A 70 1.85 -5.23 -11.86
C GLU A 70 2.57 -3.88 -11.76
N ALA A 71 3.47 -3.71 -10.79
CA ALA A 71 4.32 -2.53 -10.66
C ALA A 71 5.12 -2.28 -11.95
N ASP A 72 5.77 -3.31 -12.50
CA ASP A 72 6.58 -3.17 -13.72
C ASP A 72 5.74 -2.84 -14.95
N LYS A 73 4.56 -3.46 -15.05
CA LYS A 73 3.60 -3.15 -16.10
C LYS A 73 3.16 -1.68 -16.04
N TYR A 74 2.79 -1.17 -14.86
CA TYR A 74 2.39 0.23 -14.72
C TYR A 74 3.55 1.18 -14.99
N ALA A 75 4.75 0.88 -14.47
CA ALA A 75 5.97 1.62 -14.76
C ALA A 75 6.26 1.73 -16.27
N SER A 76 6.14 0.62 -16.98
CA SER A 76 6.28 0.57 -18.45
C SER A 76 5.22 1.42 -19.16
N LEU A 77 3.98 1.43 -18.67
CA LEU A 77 2.91 2.29 -19.20
C LEU A 77 3.21 3.78 -18.97
N PHE A 78 3.71 4.17 -17.80
CA PHE A 78 4.14 5.54 -17.53
C PHE A 78 5.24 5.97 -18.50
N ARG A 79 6.27 5.14 -18.70
CA ARG A 79 7.35 5.40 -19.67
C ARG A 79 6.85 5.53 -21.11
N ARG A 80 5.84 4.75 -21.51
CA ARG A 80 5.26 4.83 -22.85
C ARG A 80 4.42 6.10 -23.05
N ASN A 81 3.62 6.48 -22.04
CA ASN A 81 2.74 7.64 -22.12
C ASN A 81 3.47 8.97 -21.89
N VAL A 82 4.57 8.93 -21.12
CA VAL A 82 5.45 10.07 -20.84
C VAL A 82 6.90 9.66 -21.13
N PRO A 83 7.31 9.63 -22.42
CA PRO A 83 8.66 9.23 -22.81
C PRO A 83 9.72 10.05 -22.05
N GLY A 84 10.68 9.37 -21.43
CA GLY A 84 11.76 10.03 -20.68
C GLY A 84 11.52 10.23 -19.18
N ILE A 85 10.30 10.04 -18.64
CA ILE A 85 10.01 10.17 -17.19
C ILE A 85 10.86 9.25 -16.32
N ALA A 86 11.62 9.75 -15.36
CA ALA A 86 12.39 8.88 -14.46
C ALA A 86 11.47 7.92 -13.66
N VAL A 87 11.81 6.64 -13.61
CA VAL A 87 11.06 5.61 -12.86
C VAL A 87 11.93 5.05 -11.77
N HIS A 88 11.37 4.96 -10.57
CA HIS A 88 12.03 4.49 -9.36
C HIS A 88 11.22 3.37 -8.70
N TYR A 89 11.84 2.20 -8.50
CA TYR A 89 11.33 1.15 -7.63
C TYR A 89 11.89 1.35 -6.22
N ILE A 90 11.01 1.57 -5.24
CA ILE A 90 11.41 1.84 -3.86
C ILE A 90 10.67 0.87 -2.92
N ALA A 91 11.43 0.12 -2.10
CA ALA A 91 10.87 -0.85 -1.16
C ALA A 91 11.81 -1.15 0.02
N GLY A 92 11.31 -1.94 0.98
CA GLY A 92 12.06 -2.49 2.10
C GLY A 92 13.08 -3.53 1.67
N GLU A 93 12.72 -4.31 0.66
CA GLU A 93 13.60 -5.29 0.01
C GLU A 93 13.35 -5.31 -1.50
N ILE A 94 14.41 -5.45 -2.28
CA ILE A 94 14.32 -5.78 -3.72
C ILE A 94 15.10 -7.07 -3.94
N ASN A 95 14.37 -8.17 -4.10
CA ASN A 95 14.98 -9.48 -4.20
C ASN A 95 15.68 -9.65 -5.56
N THR A 96 16.88 -10.22 -5.59
CA THR A 96 17.63 -10.45 -6.84
C THR A 96 16.89 -11.37 -7.83
N LYS A 97 15.98 -12.22 -7.36
CA LYS A 97 15.13 -13.05 -8.22
C LYS A 97 14.07 -12.25 -8.99
N THR A 98 13.87 -10.97 -8.68
CA THR A 98 12.96 -10.09 -9.43
C THR A 98 13.52 -9.60 -10.75
N ILE A 99 14.83 -9.73 -11.00
CA ILE A 99 15.48 -9.25 -12.23
C ILE A 99 14.74 -9.62 -13.53
N PRO A 100 14.13 -10.82 -13.69
CA PRO A 100 13.37 -11.16 -14.90
C PRO A 100 12.00 -10.46 -15.01
N PHE A 101 11.49 -9.91 -13.92
CA PHE A 101 10.13 -9.37 -13.78
C PHE A 101 10.08 -7.84 -13.65
N ILE A 102 11.22 -7.20 -13.41
CA ILE A 102 11.34 -5.75 -13.34
C ILE A 102 12.35 -5.23 -14.36
N ASN A 103 12.08 -4.06 -14.94
CA ASN A 103 13.00 -3.43 -15.86
C ASN A 103 14.26 -2.93 -15.14
N LYS A 104 15.40 -3.57 -15.44
CA LYS A 104 16.72 -3.25 -14.88
C LYS A 104 17.22 -1.83 -15.16
N GLU A 105 16.65 -1.14 -16.14
CA GLU A 105 17.01 0.25 -16.48
C GLU A 105 16.37 1.25 -15.53
N TYR A 106 15.34 0.85 -14.78
CA TYR A 106 14.70 1.72 -13.80
C TYR A 106 15.52 1.73 -12.51
N LYS A 107 15.52 2.89 -11.84
CA LYS A 107 16.31 3.08 -10.63
C LYS A 107 15.71 2.25 -9.51
N GLN A 108 16.56 1.58 -8.74
CA GLN A 108 16.15 0.76 -7.61
C GLN A 108 16.71 1.35 -6.32
N LYS A 109 15.85 1.53 -5.32
CA LYS A 109 16.21 2.08 -4.01
C LYS A 109 15.64 1.18 -2.92
N VAL A 110 16.54 0.64 -2.11
CA VAL A 110 16.17 -0.10 -0.90
C VAL A 110 16.22 0.86 0.28
N ILE A 111 15.15 0.90 1.06
CA ILE A 111 15.06 1.58 2.36
C ILE A 111 14.53 0.53 3.34
N PRO A 112 15.39 -0.13 4.13
CA PRO A 112 14.99 -1.30 4.93
C PRO A 112 13.80 -1.05 5.87
N GLU A 113 13.64 0.17 6.37
CA GLU A 113 12.53 0.55 7.24
C GLU A 113 11.15 0.49 6.56
N LEU A 114 11.10 0.36 5.23
CA LEU A 114 9.87 0.16 4.46
C LEU A 114 9.41 -1.31 4.42
N ALA A 115 10.18 -2.24 5.01
CA ALA A 115 9.79 -3.64 5.09
C ALA A 115 8.41 -3.77 5.74
N GLY A 116 7.61 -4.73 5.28
CA GLY A 116 6.24 -4.93 5.75
C GLY A 116 6.03 -6.31 6.36
N PHE A 117 4.89 -6.49 7.00
CA PHE A 117 4.45 -7.74 7.60
C PHE A 117 5.46 -8.25 8.64
N ASP A 118 5.75 -9.55 8.66
CA ASP A 118 6.65 -10.15 9.66
C ASP A 118 8.09 -9.61 9.63
N ASP A 119 8.50 -8.96 8.53
CA ASP A 119 9.81 -8.30 8.42
C ASP A 119 9.81 -6.89 9.06
N TRP A 120 8.64 -6.33 9.36
CA TRP A 120 8.50 -5.11 10.13
C TRP A 120 8.44 -5.41 11.62
N GLU A 121 9.38 -4.85 12.39
CA GLU A 121 9.55 -5.21 13.81
C GLU A 121 8.33 -4.93 14.70
N LEU A 122 7.44 -4.00 14.33
CA LEU A 122 6.24 -3.66 15.11
C LEU A 122 5.01 -4.48 14.72
N TYR A 123 5.08 -5.27 13.65
CA TYR A 123 3.91 -5.97 13.09
C TYR A 123 3.26 -6.93 14.10
N LYS A 124 4.08 -7.70 14.82
CA LYS A 124 3.59 -8.63 15.84
C LYS A 124 3.04 -7.91 17.06
N ASP A 125 3.69 -6.84 17.50
CA ASP A 125 3.22 -6.01 18.62
C ASP A 125 1.84 -5.41 18.30
N LEU A 126 1.59 -5.04 17.05
CA LEU A 126 0.36 -4.39 16.65
C LEU A 126 -0.80 -5.35 16.40
N TYR A 127 -0.53 -6.55 15.84
CA TYR A 127 -1.59 -7.45 15.38
C TYR A 127 -1.63 -8.83 16.05
N SER A 128 -0.55 -9.26 16.70
CA SER A 128 -0.48 -10.54 17.42
C SER A 128 -0.51 -10.37 18.95
N THR A 129 -0.22 -9.16 19.46
CA THR A 129 -0.30 -8.84 20.88
C THR A 129 -1.62 -8.15 21.20
N LYS A 130 -2.35 -8.67 22.20
CA LYS A 130 -3.54 -8.01 22.74
C LYS A 130 -3.09 -6.86 23.64
N LEU A 131 -3.34 -5.63 23.20
CA LEU A 131 -2.95 -4.43 23.92
C LEU A 131 -3.96 -4.09 25.00
N GLU A 132 -3.44 -3.64 26.14
CA GLU A 132 -4.20 -3.06 27.25
C GLU A 132 -3.80 -1.61 27.43
N ARG A 133 -4.79 -0.71 27.52
CA ARG A 133 -4.56 0.73 27.67
C ARG A 133 -3.69 1.00 28.88
N GLY A 134 -2.61 1.76 28.67
CA GLY A 134 -1.65 2.13 29.72
C GLY A 134 -0.64 1.03 30.10
N SER A 135 -0.72 -0.16 29.50
CA SER A 135 0.33 -1.17 29.66
C SER A 135 1.67 -0.69 29.09
N SER A 136 2.77 -1.30 29.52
CA SER A 136 4.12 -0.97 29.03
C SER A 136 4.24 -1.15 27.52
N VAL A 137 3.74 -2.27 26.98
CA VAL A 137 3.76 -2.56 25.54
C VAL A 137 2.95 -1.51 24.77
N TYR A 138 1.75 -1.17 25.25
CA TYR A 138 0.91 -0.15 24.63
C TYR A 138 1.58 1.22 24.58
N ASN A 139 2.20 1.67 25.67
CA ASN A 139 2.86 2.98 25.76
C ASN A 139 4.17 3.04 24.97
N GLU A 140 4.92 1.94 24.91
CA GLU A 140 6.18 1.88 24.16
C GLU A 140 5.95 1.80 22.66
N LEU A 141 4.90 1.08 22.24
CA LEU A 141 4.59 0.84 20.83
C LEU A 141 4.37 2.15 20.06
N ILE A 142 3.70 3.14 20.64
CA ILE A 142 3.48 4.43 19.97
C ILE A 142 4.78 5.21 19.77
N LYS A 143 5.68 5.20 20.76
CA LYS A 143 6.97 5.89 20.68
C LYS A 143 7.84 5.28 19.59
N ARG A 144 7.87 3.95 19.53
CA ARG A 144 8.58 3.20 18.47
C ARG A 144 7.96 3.46 17.10
N LEU A 145 6.62 3.45 16.99
CA LEU A 145 5.91 3.75 15.76
C LEU A 145 6.23 5.15 15.24
N TRP A 146 6.18 6.16 16.12
CA TRP A 146 6.50 7.54 15.76
C TRP A 146 7.96 7.70 15.36
N SER A 147 8.88 7.14 16.14
CA SER A 147 10.31 7.17 15.83
C SER A 147 10.62 6.55 14.46
N GLN A 148 10.04 5.39 14.15
CA GLN A 148 10.20 4.78 12.82
C GLN A 148 9.56 5.61 11.71
N THR A 149 8.42 6.24 11.98
CA THR A 149 7.77 7.15 11.02
C THR A 149 8.72 8.29 10.64
N LEU A 150 9.37 8.93 11.63
CA LEU A 150 10.33 10.00 11.38
C LEU A 150 11.53 9.52 10.56
N VAL A 151 12.08 8.35 10.89
CA VAL A 151 13.18 7.74 10.11
C VAL A 151 12.78 7.50 8.65
N ILE A 152 11.56 7.00 8.43
CA ILE A 152 11.05 6.78 7.07
C ILE A 152 10.84 8.11 6.34
N VAL A 153 10.25 9.12 7.00
CA VAL A 153 10.08 10.47 6.42
C VAL A 153 11.43 11.03 5.97
N GLU A 154 12.46 10.94 6.82
CA GLU A 154 13.80 11.40 6.49
C GLU A 154 14.37 10.65 5.28
N LYS A 155 14.43 9.30 5.33
CA LYS A 155 15.08 8.51 4.28
C LYS A 155 14.35 8.53 2.95
N LEU A 156 13.03 8.40 2.98
CA LEU A 156 12.21 8.41 1.77
C LEU A 156 12.09 9.83 1.21
N GLY A 157 11.87 10.83 2.08
CA GLY A 157 11.82 12.24 1.70
C GLY A 157 13.12 12.72 1.09
N ALA A 158 14.27 12.34 1.65
CA ALA A 158 15.59 12.71 1.11
C ALA A 158 15.77 12.18 -0.31
N TYR A 159 15.39 10.92 -0.53
CA TYR A 159 15.47 10.33 -1.87
C TYR A 159 14.48 10.97 -2.85
N ILE A 160 13.26 11.30 -2.40
CA ILE A 160 12.26 12.01 -3.20
C ILE A 160 12.80 13.37 -3.65
N GLU A 161 13.36 14.17 -2.76
CA GLU A 161 13.92 15.48 -3.11
C GLU A 161 15.16 15.37 -3.99
N GLU A 162 16.11 14.48 -3.65
CA GLU A 162 17.34 14.26 -4.41
C GLU A 162 17.06 13.88 -5.87
N GLN A 163 16.03 13.05 -6.08
CA GLN A 163 15.67 12.55 -7.40
C GLN A 163 14.61 13.39 -8.11
N GLY A 164 14.07 14.43 -7.47
CA GLY A 164 13.01 15.27 -8.03
C GLY A 164 11.70 14.50 -8.29
N ILE A 165 11.39 13.49 -7.47
CA ILE A 165 10.16 12.69 -7.63
C ILE A 165 8.95 13.59 -7.37
N ASN A 166 8.00 13.60 -8.31
CA ASN A 166 6.81 14.44 -8.27
C ASN A 166 5.50 13.67 -8.43
N LEU A 167 5.57 12.33 -8.42
CA LEU A 167 4.41 11.44 -8.34
C LEU A 167 4.77 10.18 -7.55
N LEU A 168 3.94 9.83 -6.57
CA LEU A 168 4.04 8.55 -5.86
C LEU A 168 2.98 7.59 -6.39
N TYR A 169 3.39 6.36 -6.68
CA TYR A 169 2.53 5.25 -7.04
C TYR A 169 2.66 4.18 -5.94
N ALA A 170 1.79 4.25 -4.94
CA ALA A 170 1.85 3.40 -3.76
C ALA A 170 1.03 2.13 -3.97
N ILE A 171 1.65 0.96 -3.89
CA ILE A 171 0.98 -0.33 -4.10
C ILE A 171 0.82 -1.03 -2.76
N ASN A 172 -0.42 -1.18 -2.32
CA ASN A 172 -0.84 -1.75 -1.04
C ASN A 172 -0.36 -1.03 0.24
N VAL A 173 0.54 -0.04 0.15
CA VAL A 173 1.11 0.69 1.30
C VAL A 173 0.03 1.29 2.19
N CYS A 174 -1.05 1.82 1.59
CA CYS A 174 -2.19 2.41 2.31
C CYS A 174 -3.48 1.61 2.13
N SER A 175 -3.42 0.30 1.87
CA SER A 175 -4.61 -0.57 1.87
C SER A 175 -4.43 -1.84 2.70
N ASN A 176 -3.21 -2.39 2.69
CA ASN A 176 -2.83 -3.56 3.45
C ASN A 176 -1.86 -3.16 4.59
N PRO A 177 -2.23 -3.30 5.87
CA PRO A 177 -1.47 -2.81 7.03
C PRO A 177 -0.18 -3.59 7.33
N GLY A 178 0.72 -3.71 6.35
CA GLY A 178 2.01 -4.36 6.48
C GLY A 178 3.01 -3.52 7.27
N ASN A 179 2.96 -2.19 7.17
CA ASN A 179 3.81 -1.27 7.93
C ASN A 179 3.12 0.09 8.13
N VAL A 180 2.63 0.33 9.34
CA VAL A 180 1.88 1.55 9.69
C VAL A 180 2.78 2.79 9.72
N ALA A 181 4.05 2.64 10.11
CA ALA A 181 5.00 3.74 10.07
C ALA A 181 5.24 4.21 8.62
N PHE A 182 5.34 3.26 7.69
CA PHE A 182 5.50 3.56 6.26
C PHE A 182 4.24 4.22 5.66
N ALA A 183 3.05 3.71 5.97
CA ALA A 183 1.80 4.33 5.52
C ALA A 183 1.70 5.78 6.03
N LEU A 184 1.96 5.99 7.32
CA LEU A 184 1.94 7.33 7.92
C LEU A 184 2.99 8.26 7.30
N ALA A 185 4.24 7.80 7.14
CA ALA A 185 5.29 8.58 6.52
C ALA A 185 4.96 8.95 5.06
N THR A 186 4.33 8.04 4.31
CA THR A 186 3.88 8.30 2.93
C THR A 186 2.82 9.38 2.89
N VAL A 187 1.84 9.33 3.81
CA VAL A 187 0.82 10.38 3.97
C VAL A 187 1.48 11.73 4.29
N LEU A 188 2.33 11.79 5.32
CA LEU A 188 3.00 13.03 5.73
C LEU A 188 3.82 13.65 4.61
N LEU A 189 4.66 12.85 3.93
CA LEU A 189 5.46 13.31 2.80
C LEU A 189 4.57 13.82 1.68
N SER A 190 3.56 13.05 1.28
CA SER A 190 2.69 13.41 0.15
C SER A 190 1.95 14.72 0.38
N GLU A 191 1.31 14.91 1.53
CA GLU A 191 0.52 16.11 1.79
C GLU A 191 1.41 17.33 2.02
N MET A 192 2.44 17.20 2.87
CA MET A 192 3.28 18.35 3.27
C MET A 192 4.19 18.81 2.13
N MET A 193 4.70 17.88 1.33
CA MET A 193 5.50 18.18 0.15
C MET A 193 4.66 18.41 -1.10
N LYS A 194 3.33 18.22 -1.02
CA LYS A 194 2.35 18.41 -2.10
C LYS A 194 2.62 17.50 -3.30
N ILE A 195 2.95 16.25 -3.03
CA ILE A 195 3.23 15.24 -4.04
C ILE A 195 1.95 14.42 -4.26
N PRO A 196 1.37 14.43 -5.47
CA PRO A 196 0.19 13.62 -5.76
C PRO A 196 0.50 12.12 -5.63
N VAL A 197 -0.51 11.35 -5.22
CA VAL A 197 -0.39 9.90 -5.00
C VAL A 197 -1.45 9.15 -5.78
N ILE A 198 -1.02 8.09 -6.45
CA ILE A 198 -1.91 7.02 -6.92
C ILE A 198 -1.74 5.85 -5.96
N SER A 199 -2.73 5.62 -5.10
CA SER A 199 -2.79 4.46 -4.20
C SER A 199 -3.45 3.30 -4.93
N ASN A 200 -2.65 2.35 -5.39
CA ASN A 200 -3.11 1.12 -6.03
C ASN A 200 -3.34 0.04 -4.98
N ASN A 201 -4.60 -0.34 -4.83
CA ASN A 201 -5.08 -1.19 -3.77
C ASN A 201 -5.51 -2.54 -4.34
N HIS A 202 -4.77 -3.59 -3.99
CA HIS A 202 -5.11 -4.97 -4.31
C HIS A 202 -5.85 -5.63 -3.15
N ASP A 203 -5.40 -5.32 -1.94
CA ASP A 203 -5.86 -5.94 -0.71
C ASP A 203 -6.23 -4.87 0.33
N PHE A 204 -7.40 -5.01 0.92
CA PHE A 204 -7.79 -4.22 2.08
C PHE A 204 -7.86 -5.07 3.34
N TYR A 205 -7.51 -4.48 4.50
CA TYR A 205 -7.51 -5.21 5.77
C TYR A 205 -8.88 -5.77 6.18
N TRP A 206 -9.98 -5.14 5.73
CA TRP A 206 -11.34 -5.60 6.01
C TRP A 206 -11.81 -6.74 5.10
N GLU A 207 -11.07 -7.09 4.04
CA GLU A 207 -11.48 -8.14 3.10
C GLU A 207 -11.33 -9.53 3.72
N GLY A 208 -12.42 -10.04 4.28
CA GLY A 208 -12.39 -11.26 5.08
C GLY A 208 -11.71 -11.07 6.44
N GLY A 209 -11.76 -9.84 6.97
CA GLY A 209 -11.29 -9.50 8.30
C GLY A 209 -12.41 -8.87 9.12
N MET A 210 -12.55 -9.31 10.37
CA MET A 210 -13.59 -8.83 11.28
C MET A 210 -13.15 -8.89 12.73
N SER A 211 -13.65 -7.94 13.55
CA SER A 211 -13.47 -7.99 14.99
C SER A 211 -14.15 -9.22 15.60
N ALA A 212 -13.63 -9.71 16.73
CA ALA A 212 -14.23 -10.85 17.42
C ALA A 212 -15.67 -10.58 17.89
N SER A 213 -15.98 -9.32 18.25
CA SER A 213 -17.32 -8.90 18.66
C SER A 213 -18.30 -8.90 17.49
N ASP A 214 -17.91 -8.34 16.34
CA ASP A 214 -18.79 -8.27 15.17
C ASP A 214 -19.02 -9.67 14.59
N ARG A 215 -17.98 -10.50 14.56
CA ARG A 215 -18.08 -11.90 14.11
C ARG A 215 -19.07 -12.69 14.95
N LYS A 216 -19.04 -12.52 16.28
CA LYS A 216 -19.99 -13.18 17.19
C LYS A 216 -21.42 -12.71 16.94
N LYS A 217 -21.61 -11.41 16.65
CA LYS A 217 -22.91 -10.82 16.35
C LYS A 217 -23.48 -11.32 15.02
N GLU A 218 -22.63 -11.51 14.02
CA GLU A 218 -23.02 -11.98 12.69
C GLU A 218 -23.10 -13.51 12.56
N GLY A 219 -22.53 -14.27 13.49
CA GLY A 219 -22.48 -15.73 13.43
C GLY A 219 -21.54 -16.25 12.32
N SER A 220 -20.54 -15.45 11.93
CA SER A 220 -19.59 -15.78 10.87
C SER A 220 -18.39 -16.58 11.38
N ARG A 221 -17.72 -17.30 10.47
CA ARG A 221 -16.48 -18.04 10.76
C ARG A 221 -15.29 -17.09 10.80
N THR A 222 -14.18 -17.53 11.40
CA THR A 222 -12.92 -16.78 11.40
C THR A 222 -12.43 -16.52 9.98
N GLY A 223 -12.14 -15.26 9.68
CA GLY A 223 -11.57 -14.84 8.42
C GLY A 223 -10.04 -14.82 8.44
N PRO A 224 -9.39 -14.87 7.26
CA PRO A 224 -7.93 -14.84 7.17
C PRO A 224 -7.31 -13.53 7.65
N ARG A 225 -8.08 -12.43 7.71
CA ARG A 225 -7.62 -11.09 8.08
C ARG A 225 -8.11 -10.62 9.45
N ASP A 226 -8.77 -11.47 10.23
CA ASP A 226 -9.31 -11.13 11.56
C ASP A 226 -8.23 -10.62 12.52
N PHE A 227 -6.98 -11.04 12.34
CA PHE A 227 -5.85 -10.63 13.17
C PHE A 227 -5.54 -9.13 13.08
N PHE A 228 -5.91 -8.45 11.97
CA PHE A 228 -5.79 -6.98 11.91
C PHE A 228 -6.70 -6.29 12.94
N PHE A 229 -7.77 -6.96 13.38
CA PHE A 229 -8.73 -6.44 14.35
C PHE A 229 -8.43 -6.86 15.79
N THR A 230 -7.26 -7.45 16.08
CA THR A 230 -6.85 -7.88 17.44
C THR A 230 -7.05 -6.78 18.48
N ASN A 231 -6.76 -5.54 18.10
CA ASN A 231 -6.83 -4.36 18.96
C ASN A 231 -7.96 -3.39 18.63
N SER A 232 -9.00 -3.84 17.91
CA SER A 232 -10.14 -2.98 17.52
C SER A 232 -10.99 -2.48 18.70
N HIS A 233 -10.77 -3.01 19.91
CA HIS A 233 -11.39 -2.51 21.16
C HIS A 233 -10.75 -1.22 21.67
N LEU A 234 -9.54 -0.88 21.20
CA LEU A 234 -8.86 0.37 21.54
C LEU A 234 -9.05 1.37 20.41
N GLY A 235 -10.04 2.25 20.56
CA GLY A 235 -10.39 3.24 19.54
C GLY A 235 -9.21 4.12 19.13
N GLU A 236 -8.39 4.56 20.09
CA GLU A 236 -7.23 5.42 19.86
C GLU A 236 -6.09 4.74 19.08
N VAL A 237 -6.05 3.41 19.05
CA VAL A 237 -5.08 2.65 18.24
C VAL A 237 -5.69 2.31 16.88
N PHE A 238 -6.90 1.76 16.90
CA PHE A 238 -7.51 1.21 15.69
C PHE A 238 -8.00 2.30 14.73
N SER A 239 -8.43 3.46 15.23
CA SER A 239 -8.80 4.60 14.39
C SER A 239 -7.67 5.09 13.49
N ILE A 240 -6.40 4.94 13.90
CA ILE A 240 -5.25 5.24 13.04
C ILE A 240 -5.18 4.28 11.86
N ILE A 241 -5.48 2.99 12.07
CA ILE A 241 -5.59 2.02 10.97
C ILE A 241 -6.75 2.42 10.05
N GLU A 242 -7.91 2.74 10.61
CA GLU A 242 -9.07 3.14 9.81
C GLU A 242 -8.82 4.43 9.02
N MET A 243 -8.00 5.35 9.56
CA MET A 243 -7.67 6.62 8.92
C MET A 243 -6.64 6.46 7.80
N LEU A 244 -5.61 5.64 8.00
CA LEU A 244 -4.51 5.47 7.03
C LEU A 244 -4.81 4.45 5.94
N TYR A 245 -5.75 3.53 6.17
CA TYR A 245 -6.05 2.42 5.28
C TYR A 245 -7.53 2.45 4.84
N PRO A 246 -7.88 3.13 3.74
CA PRO A 246 -7.04 3.98 2.91
C PRO A 246 -7.12 5.45 3.29
N TRP A 247 -6.00 6.15 3.11
CA TRP A 247 -5.96 7.59 3.27
C TRP A 247 -6.90 8.28 2.26
N GLN A 248 -7.64 9.28 2.76
CA GLN A 248 -8.56 10.08 1.97
C GLN A 248 -8.03 11.52 1.87
N SER A 249 -7.66 11.92 0.66
CA SER A 249 -7.26 13.29 0.35
C SER A 249 -7.54 13.65 -1.10
N ARG A 250 -7.57 14.96 -1.39
CA ARG A 250 -7.76 15.51 -2.74
C ARG A 250 -6.56 15.28 -3.65
N SER A 251 -5.36 15.15 -3.07
CA SER A 251 -4.10 14.86 -3.75
C SER A 251 -3.88 13.37 -4.02
N TRP A 252 -4.81 12.52 -3.55
CA TRP A 252 -4.75 11.07 -3.67
C TRP A 252 -5.84 10.53 -4.59
N ILE A 253 -5.47 9.60 -5.47
CA ILE A 253 -6.43 8.77 -6.21
C ILE A 253 -6.26 7.33 -5.73
N ASN A 254 -7.36 6.72 -5.28
CA ASN A 254 -7.42 5.30 -4.96
C ASN A 254 -7.85 4.54 -6.21
N VAL A 255 -6.96 3.68 -6.72
CA VAL A 255 -7.26 2.79 -7.84
C VAL A 255 -7.40 1.36 -7.31
N ASN A 256 -8.54 0.73 -7.59
CA ASN A 256 -8.89 -0.58 -7.03
C ASN A 256 -9.04 -1.62 -8.13
N ILE A 257 -8.74 -2.88 -7.81
CA ILE A 257 -8.77 -3.97 -8.80
C ILE A 257 -10.19 -4.40 -9.19
N ASN A 258 -11.20 -4.06 -8.39
CA ASN A 258 -12.59 -4.43 -8.67
C ASN A 258 -13.61 -3.40 -8.15
N ARG A 259 -14.82 -3.50 -8.70
CA ARG A 259 -15.95 -2.63 -8.38
C ARG A 259 -16.42 -2.72 -6.92
N ALA A 260 -16.35 -3.91 -6.30
CA ALA A 260 -16.81 -4.08 -4.92
C ALA A 260 -15.95 -3.27 -3.94
N GLN A 261 -14.62 -3.24 -4.16
CA GLN A 261 -13.70 -2.38 -3.42
C GLN A 261 -14.03 -0.89 -3.62
N SER A 262 -14.21 -0.45 -4.86
CA SER A 262 -14.58 0.94 -5.17
C SER A 262 -15.91 1.35 -4.54
N GLU A 263 -16.93 0.50 -4.62
CA GLU A 263 -18.22 0.74 -3.99
C GLU A 263 -18.12 0.77 -2.47
N HIS A 264 -17.28 -0.07 -1.85
CA HIS A 264 -17.04 -0.02 -0.41
C HIS A 264 -16.39 1.31 0.01
N LEU A 265 -15.35 1.77 -0.69
CA LEU A 265 -14.70 3.05 -0.36
C LEU A 265 -15.68 4.22 -0.45
N VAL A 266 -16.47 4.27 -1.52
CA VAL A 266 -17.41 5.37 -1.75
C VAL A 266 -18.61 5.31 -0.80
N ARG A 267 -19.28 4.16 -0.71
CA ARG A 267 -20.58 4.03 -0.03
C ARG A 267 -20.46 3.75 1.46
N THR A 268 -19.41 3.06 1.88
CA THR A 268 -19.21 2.65 3.28
C THR A 268 -18.20 3.56 3.97
N ARG A 269 -17.08 3.89 3.31
CA ARG A 269 -16.02 4.73 3.91
C ARG A 269 -16.16 6.22 3.57
N GLY A 270 -17.08 6.61 2.68
CA GLY A 270 -17.35 8.01 2.37
C GLY A 270 -16.28 8.70 1.53
N HIS A 271 -15.46 7.94 0.79
CA HIS A 271 -14.48 8.52 -0.13
C HIS A 271 -15.19 9.28 -1.25
N ASN A 272 -14.59 10.40 -1.68
CA ASN A 272 -15.10 11.15 -2.83
C ASN A 272 -15.01 10.25 -4.09
N PRO A 273 -16.13 10.00 -4.81
CA PRO A 273 -16.11 9.20 -6.03
C PRO A 273 -15.14 9.70 -7.10
N ALA A 274 -14.83 11.01 -7.13
CA ALA A 274 -13.87 11.57 -8.09
C ALA A 274 -12.42 11.10 -7.84
N ASN A 275 -12.13 10.62 -6.63
CA ASN A 275 -10.81 10.16 -6.18
C ASN A 275 -10.75 8.62 -6.11
N VAL A 276 -11.76 7.92 -6.60
CA VAL A 276 -11.82 6.44 -6.60
C VAL A 276 -12.04 5.96 -8.02
N MET A 277 -11.15 5.09 -8.51
CA MET A 277 -11.22 4.53 -9.85
C MET A 277 -10.97 3.02 -9.84
N GLU A 278 -11.41 2.34 -10.89
CA GLU A 278 -11.08 0.93 -11.09
C GLU A 278 -9.91 0.82 -12.07
N ILE A 279 -8.87 0.09 -11.68
CA ILE A 279 -7.80 -0.34 -12.58
C ILE A 279 -7.72 -1.86 -12.53
N GLY A 280 -8.37 -2.51 -13.50
CA GLY A 280 -8.37 -3.96 -13.54
C GLY A 280 -6.98 -4.54 -13.83
N THR A 281 -6.75 -5.77 -13.36
CA THR A 281 -5.60 -6.56 -13.78
C THR A 281 -5.72 -6.88 -15.26
N ALA A 282 -4.86 -6.29 -16.08
CA ALA A 282 -4.73 -6.63 -17.50
C ALA A 282 -3.46 -7.46 -17.74
N VAL A 283 -3.58 -8.59 -18.43
CA VAL A 283 -2.47 -9.45 -18.80
C VAL A 283 -1.96 -9.02 -20.19
N ASP A 284 -0.65 -8.81 -20.33
CA ASP A 284 -0.06 -8.52 -21.62
C ASP A 284 -0.12 -9.76 -22.52
N THR A 285 -1.01 -9.75 -23.51
CA THR A 285 -1.22 -10.89 -24.40
C THR A 285 -0.09 -11.10 -25.42
N SER A 286 0.84 -10.15 -25.55
CA SER A 286 2.02 -10.28 -26.41
C SER A 286 3.15 -11.08 -25.74
N HIS A 287 3.26 -10.97 -24.41
CA HIS A 287 4.21 -11.73 -23.60
C HIS A 287 3.59 -13.02 -23.04
N TYR A 288 2.31 -12.97 -22.66
CA TYR A 288 1.58 -14.11 -22.10
C TYR A 288 0.54 -14.61 -23.11
N THR A 289 0.75 -15.81 -23.63
CA THR A 289 -0.19 -16.39 -24.60
C THR A 289 -1.44 -16.88 -23.88
N LYS A 290 -2.62 -16.56 -24.42
CA LYS A 290 -3.86 -17.22 -24.00
C LYS A 290 -3.70 -18.73 -24.14
N SER A 291 -3.93 -19.49 -23.07
CA SER A 291 -3.96 -20.95 -23.19
C SER A 291 -5.04 -21.34 -24.19
N ASP A 292 -4.64 -22.08 -25.23
CA ASP A 292 -5.57 -22.59 -26.22
C ASP A 292 -6.51 -23.65 -25.59
N LYS A 293 -7.65 -23.91 -26.23
CA LYS A 293 -8.66 -24.85 -25.73
C LYS A 293 -8.07 -26.25 -25.47
N ARG A 294 -7.09 -26.67 -26.26
CA ARG A 294 -6.43 -27.97 -26.16
C ARG A 294 -5.41 -28.01 -25.02
N LYS A 295 -4.66 -26.93 -24.80
CA LYS A 295 -3.81 -26.74 -23.61
C LYS A 295 -4.65 -26.75 -22.34
N ASN A 296 -5.78 -26.04 -22.30
CA ASN A 296 -6.68 -26.07 -21.15
C ASN A 296 -7.21 -27.48 -20.87
N ILE A 297 -7.70 -28.19 -21.89
CA ILE A 297 -8.13 -29.60 -21.74
C ILE A 297 -6.98 -30.48 -21.26
N ASN A 298 -5.78 -30.32 -21.81
CA ASN A 298 -4.61 -31.08 -21.39
C ASN A 298 -4.20 -30.79 -19.94
N THR A 299 -4.28 -29.53 -19.49
CA THR A 299 -4.04 -29.16 -18.09
C THR A 299 -5.09 -29.79 -17.17
N PHE A 300 -6.37 -29.78 -17.55
CA PHE A 300 -7.42 -30.49 -16.81
C PHE A 300 -7.16 -32.00 -16.73
N LEU A 301 -6.77 -32.63 -17.84
CA LEU A 301 -6.42 -34.06 -17.88
C LEU A 301 -5.15 -34.36 -17.06
N GLN A 302 -4.19 -33.44 -17.00
CA GLN A 302 -3.01 -33.57 -16.16
C GLN A 302 -3.36 -33.45 -14.67
N LEU A 303 -4.25 -32.53 -14.30
CA LEU A 303 -4.78 -32.42 -12.94
C LEU A 303 -5.56 -33.67 -12.54
N GLU A 304 -6.44 -34.18 -13.42
CA GLU A 304 -7.15 -35.44 -13.20
C GLU A 304 -6.18 -36.62 -13.03
N LYS A 305 -5.13 -36.70 -13.85
CA LYS A 305 -4.06 -37.69 -13.70
C LYS A 305 -3.30 -37.53 -12.39
N ALA A 306 -3.00 -36.30 -11.97
CA ALA A 306 -2.36 -36.05 -10.68
C ALA A 306 -3.24 -36.51 -9.52
N PHE A 307 -4.53 -36.17 -9.53
CA PHE A 307 -5.49 -36.57 -8.50
C PHE A 307 -5.82 -38.07 -8.49
N SER A 308 -5.75 -38.73 -9.64
CA SER A 308 -5.91 -40.19 -9.74
C SER A 308 -4.61 -40.95 -9.48
N GLY A 309 -3.49 -40.27 -9.17
CA GLY A 309 -2.18 -40.90 -9.02
C GLY A 309 -1.73 -41.63 -10.29
N TYR A 310 -2.09 -41.08 -11.46
CA TYR A 310 -1.89 -41.62 -12.80
C TYR A 310 -2.58 -42.98 -13.05
N ARG A 311 -3.61 -43.30 -12.25
CA ARG A 311 -4.42 -44.52 -12.41
C ARG A 311 -5.70 -44.22 -13.19
N LYS A 312 -6.29 -45.24 -13.83
CA LYS A 312 -7.54 -45.11 -14.61
C LYS A 312 -8.78 -44.76 -13.77
N GLN A 313 -8.72 -44.89 -12.45
CA GLN A 313 -9.82 -44.57 -11.55
C GLN A 313 -9.34 -43.55 -10.52
N LEU A 314 -10.14 -42.50 -10.34
CA LEU A 314 -9.97 -41.53 -9.27
C LEU A 314 -10.38 -42.19 -7.95
N ILE A 315 -9.40 -42.69 -7.20
CA ILE A 315 -9.63 -43.21 -5.86
C ILE A 315 -9.45 -42.04 -4.91
N SER A 316 -10.54 -41.32 -4.63
CA SER A 316 -10.57 -40.32 -3.57
C SER A 316 -10.56 -41.06 -2.24
N TYR A 317 -9.44 -40.99 -1.52
CA TYR A 317 -9.42 -41.34 -0.12
C TYR A 317 -9.89 -40.11 0.66
N SER A 318 -11.05 -40.19 1.32
CA SER A 318 -11.32 -39.24 2.40
C SER A 318 -10.43 -39.65 3.56
N VAL A 319 -9.50 -38.79 3.94
CA VAL A 319 -8.86 -38.85 5.25
C VAL A 319 -9.64 -37.93 6.16
#